data_AF-A0A2E8TRV4-F1
#
_entry.id   AF-A0A2E8TRV4-F1
#
_cell.length_a   1.000
_cell.length_b   1.000
_cell.length_c   1.000
_cell.angle_alpha   90.00
_cell.angle_beta   90.00
_cell.angle_gamma   90.00
#
_symmetry.space_group_name_H-M   'P 1'
#
loop_
_entity.id
_entity.type
_entity.pdbx_description
1 polymer ?
#
loop_
_entity_poly.entity_id
_entity_poly.type
_entity_poly.pdbx_seq_one_letter_code
_entity_poly.pdbx_strand_id
1 'polypeptide(L)'
;MPKFYGFGSCTDCRIACTPGNFLDHEKRRFCTACWVERENPGHPGLQEMRKKVEEAVEEWKCAKWSREEGPLPMGPRPVKN
;
A
#
# COMPACT_ATOMS: atom_id res chain seq x y z
N MET A 1 -13.31 9.40 -2.74
CA MET A 1 -12.06 9.63 -1.98
C MET A 1 -10.88 9.37 -2.90
N PRO A 2 -9.80 10.16 -2.90
CA PRO A 2 -8.64 9.85 -3.73
C PRO A 2 -8.04 8.53 -3.24
N LYS A 3 -7.97 7.49 -4.09
CA LYS A 3 -7.41 6.15 -3.77
C LYS A 3 -5.93 6.19 -3.33
N PHE A 4 -5.29 7.35 -3.37
CA PHE A 4 -3.86 7.57 -3.16
C PHE A 4 -3.59 8.65 -2.10
N TYR A 5 -4.31 8.64 -0.98
CA TYR A 5 -3.80 9.39 0.18
C TYR A 5 -2.45 8.78 0.56
N GLY A 6 -1.38 9.58 0.45
CA GLY A 6 0.01 9.12 0.42
C GLY A 6 0.37 8.10 1.50
N PHE A 7 0.34 6.81 1.13
CA PHE A 7 0.85 5.77 1.98
C PHE A 7 2.37 5.76 1.81
N GLY A 8 3.04 6.57 2.62
CA GLY A 8 4.50 6.67 2.66
C GLY A 8 5.19 5.32 2.87
N SER A 9 6.52 5.33 2.87
CA SER A 9 7.31 4.11 3.05
C SER A 9 7.49 3.73 4.52
N CYS A 10 7.63 2.44 4.80
CA CYS A 10 8.17 1.96 6.08
C CYS A 10 9.52 2.61 6.38
N THR A 11 9.76 2.99 7.63
CA THR A 11 11.00 3.63 8.07
C THR A 11 12.19 2.67 7.98
N ASP A 12 11.96 1.38 8.26
CA ASP A 12 13.01 0.38 8.37
C ASP A 12 13.33 -0.27 7.01
N CYS A 13 12.32 -0.87 6.36
CA CYS A 13 12.52 -1.61 5.10
C CYS A 13 12.22 -0.81 3.84
N ARG A 14 11.75 0.44 3.96
CA ARG A 14 11.44 1.36 2.84
C ARG A 14 10.37 0.88 1.84
N ILE A 15 9.71 -0.26 2.10
CA ILE A 15 8.60 -0.71 1.26
C ILE A 15 7.42 0.27 1.36
N ALA A 16 6.69 0.45 0.26
CA ALA A 16 5.47 1.26 0.26
C ALA A 16 4.47 0.65 1.24
N CYS A 17 3.89 1.47 2.11
CA CYS A 17 2.79 1.01 2.94
C CYS A 17 1.54 0.93 2.07
N THR A 18 0.76 -0.14 2.18
CA THR A 18 -0.57 -0.22 1.57
C THR A 18 -1.64 -0.02 2.64
N PRO A 19 -2.87 0.41 2.28
CA PRO A 19 -3.95 0.56 3.25
C PRO A 19 -4.08 -0.71 4.13
N GLY A 20 -4.10 -0.55 5.45
CA GLY A 20 -4.23 -1.66 6.40
C GLY A 20 -2.93 -2.43 6.71
N ASN A 21 -1.81 -2.14 6.05
CA ASN A 21 -0.52 -2.84 6.25
C ASN A 21 0.57 -1.95 6.88
N PHE A 22 0.17 -0.93 7.65
CA PHE A 22 1.10 -0.05 8.34
C PHE A 22 0.59 0.41 9.69
N LEU A 23 1.53 0.84 10.53
CA LEU A 23 1.29 1.46 11.82
C LEU A 23 2.19 2.69 11.96
N ASP A 24 1.61 3.80 12.40
CA ASP A 24 2.34 5.02 12.73
C ASP A 24 2.61 5.05 14.24
N HIS A 25 3.86 5.13 14.64
CA HIS A 25 4.31 5.20 16.04
C HIS A 25 5.39 6.27 16.20
N GLU A 26 5.23 7.15 17.18
CA GLU A 26 6.18 8.26 17.44
C GLU A 26 6.51 9.09 16.19
N LYS A 27 5.50 9.39 15.36
CA LYS A 27 5.66 10.11 14.08
C LYS A 27 6.50 9.37 13.02
N ARG A 28 6.83 8.10 13.24
CA ARG A 28 7.48 7.21 12.27
C ARG A 28 6.48 6.16 11.77
N ARG A 29 6.57 5.84 10.48
CA ARG A 29 5.72 4.83 9.86
C ARG A 29 6.45 3.50 9.77
N PHE A 30 5.79 2.42 10.15
CA PHE A 30 6.31 1.06 10.05
C PHE A 30 5.32 0.20 9.25
N CYS A 31 5.81 -0.70 8.42
CA CYS A 31 4.95 -1.77 7.92
C CYS A 31 4.65 -2.75 9.07
N THR A 32 3.53 -3.45 9.00
CA THR A 32 3.10 -4.38 10.04
C THR A 32 4.18 -5.41 10.39
N ALA A 33 4.92 -5.90 9.39
CA ALA A 33 6.00 -6.86 9.59
C ALA A 33 7.17 -6.28 10.41
N CYS A 34 7.69 -5.10 10.06
CA CYS A 34 8.79 -4.45 10.81
C CYS A 34 8.36 -4.07 12.23
N TRP A 35 7.10 -3.65 12.41
CA TRP A 35 6.58 -3.37 13.74
C TRP A 35 6.55 -4.64 14.61
N VAL A 36 6.00 -5.74 14.09
CA VAL A 36 5.92 -7.01 14.81
C VAL A 36 7.30 -7.58 15.08
N GLU A 37 8.25 -7.45 14.16
CA GLU A 37 9.65 -7.85 14.38
C GLU A 37 10.30 -7.07 15.53
N ARG A 38 10.00 -5.77 15.64
CA ARG A 38 10.55 -4.92 16.70
C ARG A 38 10.01 -5.29 18.08
N GLU A 39 8.70 -5.49 18.19
CA GLU A 39 8.03 -5.75 19.47
C GLU A 39 8.03 -7.24 19.85
N ASN A 40 8.07 -8.14 18.86
CA ASN A 40 8.07 -9.58 19.03
C ASN A 40 8.92 -10.30 17.95
N PRO A 41 10.25 -10.28 18.09
CA PRO A 41 11.18 -10.82 17.10
C PRO A 41 11.04 -12.34 16.87
N GLY A 42 10.39 -13.06 17.77
CA GLY A 42 10.16 -14.51 17.68
C GLY A 42 8.78 -14.89 17.13
N HIS A 43 8.00 -13.95 16.59
CA HIS A 43 6.64 -14.24 16.16
C HIS A 43 6.63 -15.28 15.02
N PRO A 44 5.96 -16.45 15.17
CA PRO A 44 6.01 -17.53 14.19
C PRO A 44 5.43 -17.13 12.82
N GLY A 45 4.52 -16.15 12.79
CA GLY A 45 3.91 -15.62 11.56
C GLY A 45 4.66 -14.46 10.89
N LEU A 46 5.88 -14.12 11.33
CA LEU A 46 6.59 -12.93 10.83
C LEU A 46 6.92 -13.02 9.34
N GLN A 47 7.33 -14.20 8.86
CA GLN A 47 7.57 -14.44 7.43
C GLN A 47 6.29 -14.31 6.59
N GLU A 48 5.18 -14.83 7.10
CA GLU A 48 3.88 -14.71 6.43
C GLU A 48 3.42 -13.25 6.33
N MET A 49 3.62 -12.47 7.41
CA MET A 49 3.32 -11.03 7.39
C MET A 49 4.18 -10.27 6.38
N ARG A 50 5.47 -10.59 6.28
CA ARG A 50 6.37 -9.99 5.27
C ARG A 50 5.85 -10.24 3.85
N LYS A 51 5.51 -11.49 3.55
CA LYS A 51 4.96 -11.88 2.24
C LYS A 51 3.66 -11.14 1.92
N LYS A 52 2.74 -11.03 2.88
CA LYS A 52 1.47 -10.29 2.72
C LYS A 52 1.70 -8.81 2.41
N VAL A 53 2.65 -8.16 3.10
CA VAL A 53 2.97 -6.75 2.84
C VAL A 53 3.53 -6.59 1.41
N GLU A 54 4.43 -7.47 0.98
CA GLU A 54 5.00 -7.44 -0.37
C GLU A 54 3.94 -7.69 -1.46
N GLU A 55 3.10 -8.71 -1.29
CA GLU A 55 2.02 -9.04 -2.23
C GLU A 55 1.00 -7.91 -2.35
N ALA A 56 0.59 -7.31 -1.23
CA ALA A 56 -0.32 -6.17 -1.25
C ALA A 56 0.28 -4.97 -2.00
N VAL A 57 1.59 -4.75 -1.89
CA VAL A 57 2.30 -3.68 -2.62
C VAL A 57 2.32 -3.96 -4.11
N GLU A 58 2.60 -5.21 -4.51
CA GLU A 58 2.58 -5.59 -5.93
C GLU A 58 1.18 -5.48 -6.53
N GLU A 59 0.14 -5.93 -5.81
CA GLU A 59 -1.26 -5.75 -6.24
C GLU A 59 -1.62 -4.26 -6.34
N TRP A 60 -1.21 -3.45 -5.36
CA TRP A 60 -1.50 -2.02 -5.36
C TRP A 60 -0.80 -1.26 -6.49
N LYS A 61 0.47 -1.61 -6.81
CA LYS A 61 1.17 -1.08 -7.99
C LYS A 61 0.49 -1.54 -9.29
N CYS A 62 -0.02 -2.76 -9.31
CA CYS A 62 -0.69 -3.36 -10.45
C CYS A 62 -2.18 -2.99 -10.55
N ALA A 63 -2.72 -2.24 -9.58
CA ALA A 63 -4.08 -1.71 -9.59
C ALA A 63 -4.19 -0.64 -10.69
N LYS A 64 -4.21 -1.13 -11.93
CA LYS A 64 -4.41 -0.39 -13.15
C LYS A 64 -5.81 0.17 -13.10
N TRP A 65 -5.95 1.45 -13.41
CA TRP A 65 -7.24 2.07 -13.66
C TRP A 65 -8.04 1.18 -14.62
N SER A 66 -9.06 0.47 -14.14
CA SER A 66 -9.98 -0.17 -15.07
C SER A 66 -10.73 0.97 -15.76
N ARG A 67 -10.80 0.96 -17.09
CA ARG A 67 -11.54 2.00 -17.86
C ARG A 67 -13.03 2.04 -17.49
N GLU A 68 -13.50 1.03 -16.78
CA GLU A 68 -14.85 0.89 -16.24
C GLU A 68 -15.07 1.75 -14.98
N GLU A 69 -14.01 2.09 -14.22
CA GLU A 69 -14.06 3.05 -13.10
C GLU A 69 -14.06 4.53 -13.55
N GLY A 70 -14.17 4.79 -14.85
CA GLY A 70 -14.82 6.00 -15.35
C GLY A 70 -14.33 6.51 -16.72
N PRO A 71 -15.20 7.11 -17.56
CA PRO A 71 -14.85 8.41 -18.09
C PRO A 71 -14.79 9.40 -16.91
N LEU A 72 -13.78 10.29 -16.91
CA LEU A 72 -13.79 11.47 -16.03
C LEU A 72 -15.19 12.09 -16.05
N PRO A 73 -15.79 12.42 -14.89
CA PRO A 73 -17.12 13.03 -14.87
C PRO A 73 -17.08 14.30 -15.72
N MET A 74 -17.73 14.22 -16.90
CA MET A 74 -17.93 15.31 -17.85
C MET A 74 -16.65 15.97 -18.42
N GLY A 75 -15.62 15.19 -18.77
CA GLY A 75 -14.59 15.66 -19.71
C GLY A 75 -15.07 15.53 -21.17
N PRO A 76 -14.72 16.46 -22.09
CA PRO A 76 -15.07 16.31 -23.51
C PRO A 76 -14.56 14.97 -24.04
N ARG A 77 -15.44 14.22 -24.71
CA ARG A 77 -15.08 12.92 -25.28
C ARG A 77 -13.96 13.13 -26.31
N PRO A 78 -12.90 12.31 -26.32
CA PRO A 78 -11.89 12.40 -27.37
C PRO A 78 -12.59 12.22 -28.72
N VAL A 79 -12.40 13.21 -29.59
CA VAL A 79 -12.91 13.18 -30.97
C VAL A 79 -12.20 12.00 -31.65
N LYS A 80 -12.97 10.99 -32.06
CA LYS A 80 -12.44 9.87 -32.85
C LYS A 80 -11.96 10.43 -34.19
N ASN A 81 -10.72 10.15 -34.56
CA ASN A 81 -10.34 10.07 -35.98
C ASN A 81 -10.73 8.69 -36.50
#